data_AF-A0A924GBX8-F1
#
_entry.id   AF-A0A924GBX8-F1
#
_cell.length_a   1.000
_cell.length_b   1.000
_cell.length_c   1.000
_cell.angle_alpha   90.00
_cell.angle_beta   90.00
_cell.angle_gamma   90.00
#
_symmetry.space_group_name_H-M   'P 1'
#
loop_
_entity.id
_entity.type
_entity.pdbx_description
1 polymer ?
#
loop_
_entity_poly.entity_id
_entity_poly.type
_entity_poly.pdbx_seq_one_letter_code
_entity_poly.pdbx_strand_id
1 'polypeptide(L)'
;MLRPSAAAIAVSTITVLPLFLTAALAVQVGADLEFSAAALGAAPAAFFGAGAVVSPFAGVIIDRLGALKAMRIAVLLVAILLLLVSTAVYTFATLLILLTVAGAINALTQPATNLYVAQRIHADRQGAAYGAKYSAIPMASLLAGLAVPLLGLTIGWRWAFAVFAIIAAVVALMAPGNRRVATWDRPDSRGVARLPRNSLLVLALGAGLAAAGGSSLAIFMVAGGVNSGLNEASAGLLFAAASGLGIAGRIFAGVLADRRGRFHLEVIAIMLLVGAVGVAAIATGNSVLFMIGAPLAFGAGWGWPGLFVLAVVQLNPSAPAAATGLTQTGTSVGCVLGPLLFGLLADNVSYTVAWSATGAMMVLAALVLISARRRVRAHESRIRPSAKTDVSHNPSSNCSPVKGQPVSRRSLVENYFAACSRGDESAVASYFSEDAVIYDTNHKPVRGATQIGQFYANVREQWGGAVWEVNTYVGDNEVAAIEWSMHGHKDGQPFSVRGSEYYEFTDGLIGEIRQYWTFNRENPNVGLRGFPYESQDPFAAFASDKETN
;
A
#
# COMPACT_ATOMS: atom_id res chain seq x y z
N MET A 1 -8.68 3.77 17.85
CA MET A 1 -7.55 3.90 16.91
C MET A 1 -6.21 4.19 17.62
N LEU A 2 -6.14 5.21 18.49
CA LEU A 2 -4.88 5.68 19.08
C LEU A 2 -4.13 4.62 19.91
N ARG A 3 -4.80 3.97 20.87
CA ARG A 3 -4.16 2.97 21.76
C ARG A 3 -3.55 1.77 21.01
N PRO A 4 -4.26 1.08 20.09
CA PRO A 4 -3.66 -0.01 19.31
C PRO A 4 -2.51 0.44 18.39
N SER A 5 -2.65 1.60 17.74
CA SER A 5 -1.59 2.12 16.87
C SER A 5 -0.33 2.46 17.68
N ALA A 6 -0.49 3.11 18.83
CA ALA A 6 0.62 3.45 19.73
C ALA A 6 1.35 2.20 20.25
N ALA A 7 0.60 1.14 20.62
CA ALA A 7 1.21 -0.12 21.06
C ALA A 7 2.00 -0.80 19.93
N ALA A 8 1.46 -0.83 18.70
CA ALA A 8 2.16 -1.37 17.54
C ALA A 8 3.43 -0.58 17.21
N ILE A 9 3.37 0.76 17.27
CA ILE A 9 4.53 1.64 17.07
C ILE A 9 5.58 1.37 18.14
N ALA A 10 5.21 1.41 19.42
CA ALA A 10 6.15 1.22 20.53
C ALA A 10 6.88 -0.12 20.43
N VAL A 11 6.14 -1.20 20.16
CA VAL A 11 6.70 -2.54 19.97
C VAL A 11 7.65 -2.57 18.75
N SER A 12 7.20 -2.10 17.58
CA SER A 12 8.05 -2.06 16.38
C SER A 12 9.29 -1.18 16.55
N THR A 13 9.21 -0.09 17.32
CA THR A 13 10.34 0.81 17.63
C THR A 13 11.37 0.08 18.48
N ILE A 14 10.92 -0.56 19.57
CA ILE A 14 11.82 -1.28 20.49
C ILE A 14 12.53 -2.42 19.77
N THR A 15 11.85 -3.18 18.91
CA THR A 15 12.47 -4.37 18.31
C THR A 15 13.55 -4.09 17.29
N VAL A 16 13.59 -2.88 16.71
CA VAL A 16 14.70 -2.44 15.84
C VAL A 16 15.76 -1.64 16.60
N LEU A 17 15.47 -1.22 17.82
CA LEU A 17 16.30 -0.34 18.62
C LEU A 17 17.72 -0.87 18.89
N PRO A 18 17.96 -2.18 19.14
CA PRO A 18 19.33 -2.68 19.34
C PRO A 18 20.27 -2.31 18.19
N LEU A 19 19.80 -2.41 16.94
CA LEU A 19 20.61 -2.06 15.77
C LEU A 19 20.88 -0.54 15.70
N PHE A 20 19.85 0.28 15.92
CA PHE A 20 19.99 1.74 15.84
C PHE A 20 20.79 2.33 17.00
N LEU A 21 20.68 1.77 18.20
CA LEU A 21 21.51 2.16 19.34
C LEU A 21 22.99 1.85 19.08
N THR A 22 23.30 0.65 18.56
CA THR A 22 24.67 0.31 18.16
C THR A 22 25.19 1.28 17.11
N ALA A 23 24.38 1.63 16.12
CA ALA A 23 24.77 2.59 15.08
C ALA A 23 24.99 4.02 15.61
N ALA A 24 24.07 4.52 16.43
CA ALA A 24 24.17 5.87 16.97
C ALA A 24 25.34 6.00 17.96
N LEU A 25 25.58 4.97 18.76
CA LEU A 25 26.68 4.92 19.73
C LEU A 25 27.95 4.32 19.12
N ALA A 26 28.04 4.18 17.79
CA ALA A 26 29.14 3.45 17.15
C ALA A 26 30.51 4.07 17.42
N VAL A 27 30.58 5.39 17.67
CA VAL A 27 31.84 6.06 18.03
C VAL A 27 32.34 5.60 19.40
N GLN A 28 31.45 5.55 20.40
CA GLN A 28 31.81 5.10 21.75
C GLN A 28 32.01 3.58 21.82
N VAL A 29 31.10 2.80 21.22
CA VAL A 29 31.21 1.34 21.19
C VAL A 29 32.44 0.92 20.36
N GLY A 30 32.74 1.65 19.28
CA GLY A 30 33.91 1.39 18.43
C GLY A 30 35.23 1.68 19.12
N ALA A 31 35.29 2.69 19.98
CA ALA A 31 36.47 2.97 20.81
C ALA A 31 36.74 1.86 21.82
N ASP A 32 35.69 1.29 22.44
CA ASP A 32 35.82 0.24 23.45
C ASP A 32 36.00 -1.18 22.88
N LEU A 33 35.36 -1.48 21.74
CA LEU A 33 35.36 -2.82 21.12
C LEU A 33 36.30 -2.92 19.91
N GLU A 34 36.98 -1.82 19.57
CA GLU A 34 37.98 -1.69 18.48
C GLU A 34 37.50 -2.23 17.13
N PHE A 35 36.32 -1.77 16.67
CA PHE A 35 35.78 -2.17 15.36
C PHE A 35 35.79 -1.04 14.33
N SER A 36 35.91 -1.42 13.05
CA SER A 36 35.98 -0.51 11.91
C SER A 36 34.61 -0.16 11.30
N ALA A 37 34.54 0.76 10.34
CA ALA A 37 33.28 1.10 9.69
C ALA A 37 32.69 -0.08 8.89
N ALA A 38 33.53 -0.93 8.30
CA ALA A 38 33.11 -2.17 7.64
C ALA A 38 32.50 -3.17 8.62
N ALA A 39 33.09 -3.30 9.81
CA ALA A 39 32.52 -4.10 10.89
C ALA A 39 31.14 -3.54 11.29
N LEU A 40 31.00 -2.23 11.49
CA LEU A 40 29.70 -1.60 11.73
C LEU A 40 28.69 -1.89 10.60
N GLY A 41 29.14 -1.88 9.36
CA GLY A 41 28.34 -2.23 8.19
C GLY A 41 27.82 -3.67 8.20
N ALA A 42 28.49 -4.57 8.91
CA ALA A 42 28.05 -5.96 9.08
C ALA A 42 26.92 -6.13 10.11
N ALA A 43 26.71 -5.17 11.02
CA ALA A 43 25.64 -5.24 12.02
C ALA A 43 24.23 -5.27 11.38
N PRO A 44 23.88 -4.41 10.42
CA PRO A 44 22.64 -4.52 9.65
C PRO A 44 22.52 -5.83 8.87
N ALA A 45 23.63 -6.34 8.34
CA ALA A 45 23.64 -7.61 7.61
C ALA A 45 23.27 -8.79 8.52
N ALA A 46 23.87 -8.85 9.71
CA ALA A 46 23.53 -9.83 10.74
C ALA A 46 22.05 -9.72 11.16
N PHE A 47 21.58 -8.50 11.44
CA PHE A 47 20.22 -8.24 11.89
C PHE A 47 19.17 -8.57 10.82
N PHE A 48 19.26 -7.98 9.63
CA PHE A 48 18.28 -8.21 8.56
C PHE A 48 18.42 -9.57 7.89
N GLY A 49 19.65 -10.12 7.81
CA GLY A 49 19.92 -11.46 7.29
C GLY A 49 19.28 -12.55 8.15
N ALA A 50 19.46 -12.48 9.48
CA ALA A 50 18.78 -13.40 10.40
C ALA A 50 17.26 -13.27 10.29
N GLY A 51 16.76 -12.04 10.19
CA GLY A 51 15.33 -11.79 10.02
C GLY A 51 14.78 -12.41 8.72
N ALA A 52 15.53 -12.36 7.62
CA ALA A 52 15.16 -12.97 6.35
C ALA A 52 15.03 -14.50 6.47
N VAL A 53 15.98 -15.16 7.15
CA VAL A 53 15.96 -16.62 7.39
C VAL A 53 14.79 -17.04 8.27
N VAL A 54 14.45 -16.25 9.28
CA VAL A 54 13.36 -16.58 10.23
C VAL A 54 11.97 -16.22 9.67
N SER A 55 11.89 -15.27 8.73
CA SER A 55 10.62 -14.74 8.22
C SER A 55 9.62 -15.79 7.67
N PRO A 56 10.02 -16.88 6.98
CA PRO A 56 9.06 -17.90 6.50
C PRO A 56 8.35 -18.64 7.65
N PHE A 57 9.03 -18.82 8.79
CA PHE A 57 8.50 -19.52 9.95
C PHE A 57 7.66 -18.63 10.86
N ALA A 58 7.86 -17.31 10.78
CA ALA A 58 7.19 -16.34 11.62
C ALA A 58 5.66 -16.42 11.55
N GLY A 59 5.09 -16.64 10.35
CA GLY A 59 3.65 -16.77 10.16
C GLY A 59 3.04 -17.91 10.99
N VAL A 60 3.62 -19.11 10.87
CA VAL A 60 3.15 -20.31 11.60
C VAL A 60 3.23 -20.12 13.11
N ILE A 61 4.31 -19.49 13.59
CA ILE A 61 4.50 -19.19 15.02
C ILE A 61 3.42 -18.21 15.51
N ILE A 62 3.12 -17.18 14.73
CA ILE A 62 2.14 -16.15 15.10
C ILE A 62 0.72 -16.67 15.03
N ASP A 63 0.40 -17.54 14.08
CA ASP A 63 -0.92 -18.18 14.01
C ASP A 63 -1.21 -19.03 15.25
N ARG A 64 -0.17 -19.68 15.81
CA ARG A 64 -0.28 -20.48 17.05
C ARG A 64 -0.31 -19.62 18.32
N LEU A 65 0.56 -18.61 18.43
CA LEU A 65 0.69 -17.79 19.63
C LEU A 65 -0.36 -16.67 19.72
N GLY A 66 -0.83 -16.19 18.57
CA GLY A 66 -1.62 -14.97 18.44
C GLY A 66 -0.77 -13.70 18.51
N ALA A 67 -1.24 -12.63 17.85
CA ALA A 67 -0.53 -11.36 17.70
C ALA A 67 -0.05 -10.74 19.02
N LEU A 68 -0.92 -10.69 20.04
CA LEU A 68 -0.61 -10.05 21.32
C LEU A 68 0.48 -10.76 22.11
N LYS A 69 0.40 -12.10 22.21
CA LYS A 69 1.42 -12.89 22.91
C LYS A 69 2.76 -12.80 22.18
N ALA A 70 2.75 -12.91 20.86
CA ALA A 70 3.95 -12.77 20.04
C ALA A 70 4.61 -11.38 20.24
N MET A 71 3.84 -10.30 20.21
CA MET A 71 4.35 -8.94 20.47
C MET A 71 4.96 -8.80 21.87
N ARG A 72 4.29 -9.31 22.92
CA ARG A 72 4.82 -9.26 24.30
C ARG A 72 6.12 -10.06 24.45
N ILE A 73 6.15 -11.29 23.93
CA ILE A 73 7.35 -12.15 23.97
C ILE A 73 8.50 -11.46 23.24
N ALA A 74 8.25 -10.90 22.05
CA ALA A 74 9.28 -10.22 21.28
C ALA A 74 9.90 -9.03 22.04
N VAL A 75 9.07 -8.17 22.64
CA VAL A 75 9.58 -7.02 23.42
C VAL A 75 10.33 -7.48 24.67
N LEU A 76 9.88 -8.52 25.38
CA LEU A 76 10.61 -9.08 26.52
C LEU A 76 11.97 -9.66 26.12
N LEU A 77 12.02 -10.40 25.01
CA LEU A 77 13.28 -10.93 24.48
C LEU A 77 14.23 -9.80 24.09
N VAL A 78 13.73 -8.71 23.51
CA VAL A 78 14.54 -7.53 23.21
C VAL A 78 15.00 -6.81 24.47
N ALA A 79 14.18 -6.72 25.52
CA ALA A 79 14.59 -6.16 26.81
C ALA A 79 15.75 -6.97 27.41
N ILE A 80 15.65 -8.30 27.42
CA ILE A 80 16.73 -9.20 27.85
C ILE A 80 17.98 -9.00 27.00
N LEU A 81 17.82 -8.91 25.68
CA LEU A 81 18.93 -8.71 24.75
C LEU A 81 19.66 -7.38 24.98
N LEU A 82 18.93 -6.28 25.16
CA LEU A 82 19.52 -4.98 25.48
C LEU A 82 20.28 -5.03 26.82
N LEU A 83 19.75 -5.75 27.82
CA LEU A 83 20.43 -5.96 29.09
C LEU A 83 21.71 -6.81 28.93
N LEU A 84 21.68 -7.83 28.08
CA LEU A 84 22.86 -8.63 27.74
C LEU A 84 23.91 -7.79 26.99
N VAL A 85 23.50 -6.89 26.09
CA VAL A 85 24.43 -5.96 25.44
C VAL A 85 25.10 -5.07 26.49
N SER A 86 24.34 -4.56 27.46
CA SER A 86 24.89 -3.73 28.54
C SER A 86 25.90 -4.46 29.43
N THR A 87 25.73 -5.76 29.69
CA THR A 87 26.50 -6.48 30.73
C THR A 87 27.54 -7.45 30.18
N ALA A 88 27.28 -8.09 29.05
CA ALA A 88 28.04 -9.26 28.57
C ALA A 88 28.84 -9.01 27.27
N VAL A 89 28.69 -7.86 26.60
CA VAL A 89 29.41 -7.57 25.35
C VAL A 89 30.78 -6.98 25.65
N TYR A 90 31.84 -7.71 25.29
CA TYR A 90 33.24 -7.27 25.40
C TYR A 90 33.99 -7.35 24.07
N THR A 91 33.35 -7.88 23.03
CA THR A 91 33.92 -7.99 21.69
C THR A 91 32.86 -7.69 20.65
N PHE A 92 33.27 -7.18 19.49
CA PHE A 92 32.33 -6.95 18.39
C PHE A 92 31.61 -8.23 17.93
N ALA A 93 32.27 -9.39 17.99
CA ALA A 93 31.67 -10.68 17.65
C ALA A 93 30.47 -11.03 18.56
N THR A 94 30.59 -10.81 19.88
CA THR A 94 29.47 -11.02 20.81
C THR A 94 28.30 -10.07 20.54
N LEU A 95 28.61 -8.80 20.20
CA LEU A 95 27.59 -7.84 19.78
C LEU A 95 26.88 -8.30 18.50
N LEU A 96 27.61 -8.77 17.49
CA LEU A 96 27.02 -9.29 16.24
C LEU A 96 26.10 -10.50 16.49
N ILE A 97 26.48 -11.43 17.38
CA ILE A 97 25.62 -12.56 17.75
C ILE A 97 24.31 -12.05 18.35
N LEU A 98 24.37 -11.11 19.30
CA LEU A 98 23.17 -10.52 19.88
C LEU A 98 22.34 -9.77 18.83
N LEU A 99 22.95 -9.02 17.91
CA LEU A 99 22.23 -8.35 16.83
C LEU A 99 21.58 -9.34 15.84
N THR A 100 22.20 -10.49 15.60
CA THR A 100 21.63 -11.60 14.82
C THR A 100 20.35 -12.10 15.49
N VAL A 101 20.39 -12.33 16.81
CA VAL A 101 19.21 -12.72 17.60
C VAL A 101 18.13 -11.63 17.59
N ALA A 102 18.52 -10.35 17.70
CA ALA A 102 17.60 -9.22 17.62
C ALA A 102 16.88 -9.18 16.26
N GLY A 103 17.61 -9.48 15.18
CA GLY A 103 17.08 -9.63 13.84
C GLY A 103 16.01 -10.70 13.71
N ALA A 104 16.25 -11.88 14.30
CA ALA A 104 15.28 -12.97 14.36
C ALA A 104 14.00 -12.56 15.12
N ILE A 105 14.14 -11.87 16.26
CA ILE A 105 13.00 -11.36 17.04
C ILE A 105 12.21 -10.33 16.24
N ASN A 106 12.90 -9.44 15.52
CA ASN A 106 12.26 -8.43 14.67
C ASN A 106 11.42 -9.07 13.54
N ALA A 107 11.86 -10.19 12.96
CA ALA A 107 11.10 -10.91 11.93
C ALA A 107 9.77 -11.50 12.44
N LEU A 108 9.69 -11.86 13.73
CA LEU A 108 8.43 -12.28 14.37
C LEU A 108 7.51 -11.07 14.66
N THR A 109 8.10 -9.92 14.94
CA THR A 109 7.37 -8.74 15.42
C THR A 109 6.55 -8.07 14.31
N GLN A 110 7.11 -7.97 13.11
CA GLN A 110 6.48 -7.28 11.99
C GLN A 110 5.12 -7.89 11.57
N PRO A 111 5.00 -9.21 11.35
CA PRO A 111 3.71 -9.84 11.09
C PRO A 111 2.75 -9.77 12.29
N ALA A 112 3.24 -9.90 13.53
CA ALA A 112 2.39 -9.83 14.72
C ALA A 112 1.75 -8.44 14.89
N THR A 113 2.54 -7.38 14.72
CA THR A 113 2.06 -5.99 14.77
C THR A 113 1.14 -5.65 13.59
N ASN A 114 1.38 -6.19 12.39
CA ASN A 114 0.46 -6.06 11.25
C ASN A 114 -0.90 -6.70 11.56
N LEU A 115 -0.89 -7.95 12.05
CA LEU A 115 -2.09 -8.67 12.42
C LEU A 115 -2.85 -7.95 13.54
N TYR A 116 -2.14 -7.43 14.54
CA TYR A 116 -2.74 -6.65 15.64
C TYR A 116 -3.45 -5.38 15.15
N VAL A 117 -2.82 -4.62 14.26
CA VAL A 117 -3.41 -3.43 13.64
C VAL A 117 -4.65 -3.80 12.82
N ALA A 118 -4.53 -4.83 11.97
CA ALA A 118 -5.64 -5.31 11.13
C ALA A 118 -6.85 -5.76 11.97
N GLN A 119 -6.62 -6.43 13.10
CA GLN A 119 -7.68 -6.91 13.99
C GLN A 119 -8.32 -5.83 14.86
N ARG A 120 -7.63 -4.73 15.13
CA ARG A 120 -8.07 -3.72 16.12
C ARG A 120 -8.46 -2.37 15.52
N ILE A 121 -8.24 -2.18 14.22
CA ILE A 121 -8.49 -0.92 13.53
C ILE A 121 -9.38 -1.18 12.32
N HIS A 122 -10.47 -0.41 12.26
CA HIS A 122 -11.48 -0.48 11.21
C HIS A 122 -10.89 -0.10 9.84
N ALA A 123 -11.38 -0.72 8.76
CA ALA A 123 -10.75 -0.70 7.44
C ALA A 123 -10.53 0.72 6.86
N ASP A 124 -11.45 1.64 7.15
CA ASP A 124 -11.42 3.07 6.77
C ASP A 124 -10.22 3.84 7.39
N ARG A 125 -9.58 3.29 8.44
CA ARG A 125 -8.48 3.95 9.18
C ARG A 125 -7.19 3.15 9.19
N GLN A 126 -7.13 2.01 8.49
CA GLN A 126 -5.95 1.15 8.48
C GLN A 126 -4.76 1.82 7.77
N GLY A 127 -4.97 2.62 6.72
CA GLY A 127 -3.90 3.34 6.01
C GLY A 127 -3.10 4.26 6.93
N ALA A 128 -3.78 5.14 7.67
CA ALA A 128 -3.16 6.01 8.67
C ALA A 128 -2.49 5.22 9.80
N ALA A 129 -3.08 4.11 10.25
CA ALA A 129 -2.49 3.25 11.27
C ALA A 129 -1.21 2.54 10.80
N TYR A 130 -1.18 2.03 9.57
CA TYR A 130 0.04 1.49 8.97
C TYR A 130 1.08 2.57 8.73
N GLY A 131 0.70 3.76 8.24
CA GLY A 131 1.62 4.89 8.09
C GLY A 131 2.28 5.31 9.40
N ALA A 132 1.49 5.43 10.48
CA ALA A 132 1.99 5.68 11.81
C ALA A 132 2.91 4.55 12.30
N LYS A 133 2.53 3.28 12.09
CA LYS A 133 3.37 2.10 12.39
C LYS A 133 4.72 2.16 11.69
N TYR A 134 4.76 2.47 10.39
CA TYR A 134 6.03 2.54 9.66
C TYR A 134 6.92 3.67 10.14
N SER A 135 6.43 4.64 10.92
CA SER A 135 7.26 5.65 11.59
C SER A 135 8.06 5.11 12.78
N ALA A 136 7.89 3.83 13.16
CA ALA A 136 8.65 3.19 14.23
C ALA A 136 10.17 3.17 13.98
N ILE A 137 10.60 2.97 12.73
CA ILE A 137 12.03 2.94 12.38
C ILE A 137 12.71 4.31 12.65
N PRO A 138 12.23 5.44 12.08
CA PRO A 138 12.82 6.74 12.39
C PRO A 138 12.56 7.17 13.83
N MET A 139 11.53 6.65 14.52
CA MET A 139 11.41 6.82 15.96
C MET A 139 12.56 6.14 16.71
N ALA A 140 12.96 4.92 16.31
CA ALA A 140 14.11 4.24 16.91
C ALA A 140 15.42 4.98 16.63
N SER A 141 15.60 5.48 15.39
CA SER A 141 16.73 6.34 15.02
C SER A 141 16.77 7.63 15.84
N LEU A 142 15.61 8.27 16.08
CA LEU A 142 15.49 9.46 16.90
C LEU A 142 15.92 9.19 18.34
N LEU A 143 15.36 8.13 18.95
CA LEU A 143 15.70 7.74 20.32
C LEU A 143 17.19 7.38 20.45
N ALA A 144 17.74 6.67 19.47
CA ALA A 144 19.16 6.33 19.44
C ALA A 144 20.06 7.56 19.29
N GLY A 145 19.69 8.53 18.43
CA GLY A 145 20.41 9.80 18.31
C GLY A 145 20.41 10.63 19.59
N LEU A 146 19.27 10.68 20.29
CA LEU A 146 19.17 11.33 21.60
C LEU A 146 19.97 10.60 22.68
N ALA A 147 20.10 9.28 22.57
CA ALA A 147 20.88 8.48 23.53
C ALA A 147 22.36 8.87 23.54
N VAL A 148 22.90 9.36 22.43
CA VAL A 148 24.31 9.77 22.32
C VAL A 148 24.66 10.85 23.35
N PRO A 149 24.09 12.07 23.33
CA PRO A 149 24.40 13.09 24.32
C PRO A 149 23.80 12.81 25.70
N LEU A 150 22.63 12.16 25.80
CA LEU A 150 21.93 12.01 27.08
C LEU A 150 22.47 10.89 27.95
N LEU A 151 22.97 9.81 27.34
CA LEU A 151 23.36 8.59 28.03
C LEU A 151 24.78 8.16 27.66
N GLY A 152 25.09 8.12 26.36
CA GLY A 152 26.38 7.66 25.84
C GLY A 152 27.55 8.48 26.35
N LEU A 153 27.43 9.82 26.31
CA LEU A 153 28.48 10.75 26.75
C LEU A 153 28.46 11.08 28.25
N THR A 154 27.35 10.84 28.95
CA THR A 154 27.17 11.23 30.36
C THR A 154 27.49 10.07 31.32
N ILE A 155 26.90 8.90 31.06
CA ILE A 155 26.99 7.72 31.92
C ILE A 155 27.59 6.52 31.19
N GLY A 156 27.86 6.63 29.89
CA GLY A 156 28.49 5.59 29.07
C GLY A 156 27.49 4.80 28.23
N TRP A 157 27.96 4.27 27.10
CA TRP A 157 27.13 3.56 26.13
C TRP A 157 26.46 2.31 26.71
N ARG A 158 27.12 1.57 27.62
CA ARG A 158 26.55 0.37 28.25
C ARG A 158 25.26 0.70 29.00
N TRP A 159 25.27 1.79 29.76
CA TRP A 159 24.09 2.25 30.50
C TRP A 159 22.97 2.77 29.60
N ALA A 160 23.30 3.27 28.40
CA ALA A 160 22.27 3.58 27.40
C ALA A 160 21.44 2.32 27.05
N PHE A 161 22.10 1.19 26.79
CA PHE A 161 21.41 -0.08 26.55
C PHE A 161 20.60 -0.56 27.76
N ALA A 162 21.12 -0.39 28.99
CA ALA A 162 20.38 -0.73 30.21
C ALA A 162 19.09 0.10 30.38
N VAL A 163 19.15 1.41 30.15
CA VAL A 163 17.98 2.31 30.23
C VAL A 163 16.92 1.88 29.21
N PHE A 164 17.31 1.58 27.97
CA PHE A 164 16.36 1.11 26.96
C PHE A 164 15.85 -0.31 27.22
N ALA A 165 16.61 -1.17 27.91
CA ALA A 165 16.12 -2.45 28.39
C ALA A 165 14.97 -2.27 29.39
N ILE A 166 15.08 -1.30 30.32
CA ILE A 166 14.01 -0.96 31.27
C ILE A 166 12.79 -0.42 30.53
N ILE A 167 12.98 0.51 29.57
CA ILE A 167 11.89 1.04 28.76
C ILE A 167 11.17 -0.08 27.99
N ALA A 168 11.94 -1.01 27.40
CA ALA A 168 11.38 -2.17 26.72
C ALA A 168 10.56 -3.05 27.66
N ALA A 169 11.05 -3.34 28.87
CA ALA A 169 10.31 -4.09 29.88
C ALA A 169 8.99 -3.39 30.28
N VAL A 170 9.01 -2.07 30.47
CA VAL A 170 7.79 -1.28 30.76
C VAL A 170 6.79 -1.38 29.60
N VAL A 171 7.23 -1.23 28.35
CA VAL A 171 6.34 -1.36 27.19
C VAL A 171 5.75 -2.78 27.08
N ALA A 172 6.52 -3.82 27.42
CA ALA A 172 6.00 -5.18 27.46
C ALA A 172 4.87 -5.35 28.49
N LEU A 173 4.97 -4.70 29.66
CA LEU A 173 3.94 -4.70 30.68
C LEU A 173 2.69 -3.93 30.25
N MET A 174 2.86 -2.83 29.51
CA MET A 174 1.75 -1.99 29.02
C MET A 174 1.05 -2.55 27.77
N ALA A 175 1.65 -3.54 27.09
CA ALA A 175 1.06 -4.13 25.89
C ALA A 175 -0.32 -4.74 26.21
N PRO A 176 -1.39 -4.41 25.46
CA PRO A 176 -2.77 -4.71 25.87
C PRO A 176 -3.12 -6.22 25.94
N GLY A 177 -4.11 -6.54 26.78
CA GLY A 177 -4.56 -7.91 27.08
C GLY A 177 -5.43 -8.58 26.00
N ASN A 178 -5.53 -9.91 26.14
CA ASN A 178 -6.05 -10.83 25.13
C ASN A 178 -7.57 -10.71 24.95
N ARG A 179 -8.01 -10.18 23.81
CA ARG A 179 -9.39 -10.31 23.33
C ARG A 179 -9.30 -10.88 21.93
N ARG A 180 -9.84 -12.10 21.74
CA ARG A 180 -10.05 -12.69 20.40
C ARG A 180 -10.96 -11.73 19.64
N VAL A 181 -10.51 -11.29 18.47
CA VAL A 181 -11.37 -10.55 17.54
C VAL A 181 -11.71 -11.51 16.41
N ALA A 182 -12.97 -11.45 15.97
CA ALA A 182 -13.50 -12.24 14.88
C ALA A 182 -12.60 -12.14 13.64
N THR A 183 -12.34 -13.29 13.03
CA THR A 183 -11.76 -13.38 11.69
C THR A 183 -12.76 -12.79 10.71
N TRP A 184 -12.34 -11.76 9.98
CA TRP A 184 -13.11 -11.26 8.85
C TRP A 184 -12.80 -12.13 7.63
N ASP A 185 -13.83 -12.55 6.91
CA ASP A 185 -13.64 -13.25 5.64
C ASP A 185 -12.92 -12.35 4.66
N ARG A 186 -11.90 -12.90 4.00
CA ARG A 186 -11.22 -12.23 2.91
C ARG A 186 -12.22 -12.10 1.76
N PRO A 187 -12.46 -10.88 1.21
CA PRO A 187 -13.23 -10.76 -0.01
C PRO A 187 -12.57 -11.60 -1.11
N ASP A 188 -13.37 -12.34 -1.87
CA ASP A 188 -12.89 -13.23 -2.93
C ASP A 188 -12.32 -12.38 -4.07
N SER A 189 -11.01 -12.41 -4.24
CA SER A 189 -10.26 -11.53 -5.14
C SER A 189 -9.97 -12.15 -6.53
N ARG A 190 -10.78 -13.15 -6.93
CA ARG A 190 -10.71 -13.73 -8.28
C ARG A 190 -11.09 -12.66 -9.32
N GLY A 191 -10.25 -12.49 -10.34
CA GLY A 191 -10.52 -11.57 -11.47
C GLY A 191 -10.01 -10.12 -11.32
N VAL A 192 -9.42 -9.71 -10.20
CA VAL A 192 -8.91 -8.33 -10.04
C VAL A 192 -7.50 -8.15 -10.63
N ALA A 193 -7.27 -7.03 -11.33
CA ALA A 193 -6.01 -6.73 -12.02
C ALA A 193 -4.76 -6.91 -11.13
N ARG A 194 -3.71 -7.52 -11.70
CA ARG A 194 -2.42 -7.77 -11.03
C ARG A 194 -1.28 -7.35 -11.95
N LEU A 195 -0.25 -6.72 -11.41
CA LEU A 195 0.96 -6.46 -12.19
C LEU A 195 1.69 -7.77 -12.52
N PRO A 196 2.27 -7.89 -13.73
CA PRO A 196 3.09 -9.03 -14.07
C PRO A 196 4.33 -9.09 -13.16
N ARG A 197 4.82 -10.31 -12.91
CA ARG A 197 5.97 -10.58 -12.02
C ARG A 197 7.18 -9.70 -12.34
N ASN A 198 7.45 -9.45 -13.63
CA ASN A 198 8.57 -8.61 -14.06
C ASN A 198 8.45 -7.16 -13.58
N SER A 199 7.24 -6.58 -13.56
CA SER A 199 7.02 -5.24 -13.02
C SER A 199 7.23 -5.19 -11.51
N LEU A 200 6.83 -6.25 -10.80
CA LEU A 200 7.08 -6.37 -9.35
C LEU A 200 8.58 -6.52 -9.04
N LEU A 201 9.35 -7.23 -9.88
CA LEU A 201 10.80 -7.34 -9.72
C LEU A 201 11.51 -5.99 -9.92
N VAL A 202 11.07 -5.16 -10.88
CA VAL A 202 11.61 -3.80 -11.05
C VAL A 202 11.27 -2.93 -9.84
N LEU A 203 10.04 -3.03 -9.30
CA LEU A 203 9.65 -2.33 -8.08
C LEU A 203 10.47 -2.81 -6.87
N ALA A 204 10.72 -4.12 -6.76
CA ALA A 204 11.58 -4.69 -5.72
C ALA A 204 13.02 -4.18 -5.81
N LEU A 205 13.59 -4.09 -7.02
CA LEU A 205 14.92 -3.54 -7.26
C LEU A 205 15.00 -2.06 -6.86
N GLY A 206 14.02 -1.25 -7.29
CA GLY A 206 13.95 0.17 -6.93
C GLY A 206 13.83 0.38 -5.42
N ALA A 207 12.98 -0.39 -4.75
CA ALA A 207 12.85 -0.37 -3.30
C ALA A 207 14.13 -0.84 -2.59
N GLY A 208 14.83 -1.85 -3.13
CA GLY A 208 16.11 -2.30 -2.60
C GLY A 208 17.20 -1.24 -2.66
N LEU A 209 17.37 -0.58 -3.81
CA LEU A 209 18.32 0.53 -3.95
C LEU A 209 17.98 1.70 -3.03
N ALA A 210 16.69 2.06 -2.94
CA ALA A 210 16.22 3.11 -2.04
C ALA A 210 16.45 2.74 -0.55
N ALA A 211 16.26 1.46 -0.21
CA ALA A 211 16.48 0.95 1.15
C ALA A 211 17.96 0.92 1.49
N ALA A 212 18.82 0.53 0.56
CA ALA A 212 20.27 0.55 0.72
C ALA A 212 20.78 1.95 1.06
N GLY A 213 20.31 2.98 0.35
CA GLY A 213 20.69 4.35 0.66
C GLY A 213 20.16 4.84 2.02
N GLY A 214 18.88 4.56 2.29
CA GLY A 214 18.22 4.95 3.54
C GLY A 214 18.76 4.25 4.80
N SER A 215 19.09 2.96 4.73
CA SER A 215 19.69 2.24 5.86
C SER A 215 21.13 2.68 6.08
N SER A 216 21.91 2.92 5.02
CA SER A 216 23.29 3.44 5.16
C SER A 216 23.30 4.80 5.85
N LEU A 217 22.37 5.69 5.47
CA LEU A 217 22.12 6.94 6.17
C LEU A 217 21.86 6.72 7.65
N ALA A 218 20.94 5.83 8.02
CA ALA A 218 20.58 5.60 9.41
C ALA A 218 21.67 4.91 10.26
N ILE A 219 22.55 4.13 9.64
CA ILE A 219 23.62 3.40 10.34
C ILE A 219 24.87 4.25 10.52
N PHE A 220 25.23 5.08 9.52
CA PHE A 220 26.48 5.83 9.52
C PHE A 220 26.32 7.33 9.78
N MET A 221 25.12 7.85 10.07
CA MET A 221 24.92 9.28 10.28
C MET A 221 25.81 9.87 11.39
N VAL A 222 25.87 9.22 12.55
CA VAL A 222 26.68 9.74 13.67
C VAL A 222 28.17 9.62 13.37
N ALA A 223 28.64 8.45 12.94
CA ALA A 223 30.04 8.22 12.59
C ALA A 223 30.52 9.14 11.46
N GLY A 224 29.72 9.30 10.40
CA GLY A 224 30.03 10.22 9.29
C GLY A 224 29.99 11.69 9.69
N GLY A 225 29.13 12.06 10.64
CA GLY A 225 29.08 13.41 11.20
C GLY A 225 30.36 13.74 11.97
N VAL A 226 30.81 12.81 12.82
CA VAL A 226 32.07 12.95 13.56
C VAL A 226 33.27 13.00 12.61
N ASN A 227 33.30 12.13 11.59
CA ASN A 227 34.32 12.17 10.55
C ASN A 227 34.35 13.51 9.77
N SER A 228 33.21 14.18 9.66
CA SER A 228 33.09 15.50 9.01
C SER A 228 33.45 16.67 9.94
N GLY A 229 33.92 16.38 11.16
CA GLY A 229 34.36 17.37 12.14
C GLY A 229 33.30 17.81 13.16
N LEU A 230 32.13 17.15 13.20
CA LEU A 230 31.16 17.38 14.28
C LEU A 230 31.64 16.71 15.57
N ASN A 231 31.33 17.30 16.73
CA ASN A 231 31.43 16.55 17.98
C ASN A 231 30.31 15.49 18.07
N GLU A 232 30.53 14.45 18.87
CA GLU A 232 29.62 13.31 19.02
C GLU A 232 28.21 13.74 19.46
N ALA A 233 28.10 14.70 20.38
CA ALA A 233 26.83 15.23 20.85
C ALA A 233 26.02 15.88 19.73
N SER A 234 26.66 16.72 18.90
CA SER A 234 26.02 17.40 17.77
C SER A 234 25.63 16.41 16.68
N ALA A 235 26.46 15.40 16.41
CA ALA A 235 26.14 14.35 15.45
C ALA A 235 24.92 13.52 15.91
N GLY A 236 24.84 13.18 17.20
CA GLY A 236 23.66 12.52 17.79
C GLY A 236 22.39 13.36 17.74
N LEU A 237 22.48 14.64 18.11
CA LEU A 237 21.35 15.59 18.03
C LEU A 237 20.89 15.81 16.58
N LEU A 238 21.82 15.92 15.63
CA LEU A 238 21.52 16.04 14.21
C LEU A 238 20.81 14.78 13.71
N PHE A 239 21.28 13.59 14.10
CA PHE A 239 20.63 12.34 13.75
C PHE A 239 19.20 12.25 14.32
N ALA A 240 19.00 12.72 15.55
CA ALA A 240 17.68 12.79 16.17
C ALA A 240 16.74 13.79 15.45
N ALA A 241 17.22 15.00 15.18
CA ALA A 241 16.47 16.05 14.49
C ALA A 241 16.10 15.63 13.05
N ALA A 242 17.06 15.08 12.31
CA ALA A 242 16.86 14.55 10.96
C ALA A 242 15.82 13.41 10.96
N SER A 243 15.88 12.51 11.94
CA SER A 243 14.89 11.46 12.12
C SER A 243 13.49 11.99 12.43
N GLY A 244 13.39 13.04 13.26
CA GLY A 244 12.13 13.76 13.52
C GLY A 244 11.53 14.37 12.25
N LEU A 245 12.35 14.98 11.41
CA LEU A 245 11.93 15.47 10.09
C LEU A 245 11.53 14.33 9.16
N GLY A 246 12.19 13.17 9.24
CA GLY A 246 11.79 11.94 8.55
C GLY A 246 10.39 11.46 8.95
N ILE A 247 10.05 11.52 10.25
CA ILE A 247 8.70 11.20 10.74
C ILE A 247 7.68 12.19 10.17
N ALA A 248 7.96 13.50 10.27
CA ALA A 248 7.08 14.54 9.73
C ALA A 248 6.88 14.38 8.21
N GLY A 249 7.96 14.10 7.47
CA GLY A 249 7.95 13.85 6.04
C GLY A 249 7.09 12.64 5.66
N ARG A 250 7.16 11.55 6.42
CA ARG A 250 6.30 10.35 6.22
C ARG A 250 4.82 10.68 6.40
N ILE A 251 4.48 11.43 7.45
CA ILE A 251 3.10 11.85 7.73
C ILE A 251 2.60 12.76 6.61
N PHE A 252 3.37 13.78 6.25
CA PHE A 252 3.02 14.74 5.21
C PHE A 252 2.85 14.07 3.84
N ALA A 253 3.80 13.22 3.46
CA ALA A 253 3.76 12.51 2.19
C ALA A 253 2.55 11.54 2.12
N GLY A 254 2.21 10.89 3.24
CA GLY A 254 0.99 10.09 3.38
C GLY A 254 -0.29 10.90 3.18
N VAL A 255 -0.43 12.04 3.86
CA VAL A 255 -1.59 12.94 3.70
C VAL A 255 -1.70 13.46 2.26
N LEU A 256 -0.58 13.81 1.64
CA LEU A 256 -0.54 14.27 0.25
C LEU A 256 -0.95 13.16 -0.73
N ALA A 257 -0.54 11.93 -0.45
CA ALA A 257 -0.91 10.76 -1.25
C ALA A 257 -2.42 10.47 -1.17
N ASP A 258 -3.02 10.56 0.02
CA ASP A 258 -4.46 10.34 0.21
C ASP A 258 -5.30 11.34 -0.59
N ARG A 259 -4.82 12.58 -0.75
CA ARG A 259 -5.51 13.63 -1.52
C ARG A 259 -5.40 13.49 -3.04
N ARG A 260 -4.33 12.87 -3.55
CA ARG A 260 -4.04 12.85 -5.01
C ARG A 260 -4.56 11.61 -5.72
N GLY A 261 -4.96 10.56 -5.00
CA GLY A 261 -5.64 9.35 -5.51
C GLY A 261 -4.81 8.45 -6.45
N ARG A 262 -3.82 9.00 -7.17
CA ARG A 262 -2.90 8.32 -8.10
C ARG A 262 -1.54 9.05 -8.09
N PHE A 263 -0.47 8.40 -8.56
CA PHE A 263 0.93 8.92 -8.71
C PHE A 263 1.92 8.76 -7.53
N HIS A 264 1.78 7.73 -6.69
CA HIS A 264 2.70 7.52 -5.54
C HIS A 264 4.18 7.29 -5.92
N LEU A 265 4.47 6.59 -7.04
CA LEU A 265 5.85 6.29 -7.45
C LEU A 265 6.66 7.52 -7.90
N GLU A 266 6.00 8.52 -8.49
CA GLU A 266 6.66 9.76 -8.93
C GLU A 266 7.02 10.63 -7.72
N VAL A 267 6.13 10.71 -6.72
CA VAL A 267 6.42 11.38 -5.45
C VAL A 267 7.61 10.72 -4.74
N ILE A 268 7.64 9.38 -4.70
CA ILE A 268 8.78 8.64 -4.13
C ILE A 268 10.08 8.95 -4.88
N ALA A 269 10.04 9.00 -6.21
CA ALA A 269 11.23 9.34 -7.00
C ALA A 269 11.73 10.77 -6.71
N ILE A 270 10.83 11.75 -6.60
CA ILE A 270 11.19 13.13 -6.20
C ILE A 270 11.79 13.15 -4.80
N MET A 271 11.19 12.45 -3.85
CA MET A 271 11.70 12.33 -2.49
C MET A 271 13.12 11.74 -2.45
N LEU A 272 13.40 10.71 -3.24
CA LEU A 272 14.72 10.12 -3.37
C LEU A 272 15.74 11.07 -4.02
N LEU A 273 15.34 11.84 -5.03
CA LEU A 273 16.21 12.84 -5.67
C LEU A 273 16.55 13.99 -4.72
N VAL A 274 15.58 14.50 -3.97
CA VAL A 274 15.83 15.51 -2.92
C VAL A 274 16.74 14.93 -1.84
N GLY A 275 16.51 13.67 -1.46
CA GLY A 275 17.39 12.95 -0.55
C GLY A 275 18.82 12.84 -1.08
N ALA A 276 19.00 12.53 -2.37
CA ALA A 276 20.30 12.43 -3.01
C ALA A 276 21.04 13.78 -3.03
N VAL A 277 20.33 14.91 -3.18
CA VAL A 277 20.92 16.26 -3.02
C VAL A 277 21.42 16.46 -1.58
N GLY A 278 20.64 16.05 -0.58
CA GLY A 278 21.07 16.07 0.82
C GLY A 278 22.32 15.22 1.07
N VAL A 279 22.37 14.02 0.48
CA VAL A 279 23.55 13.14 0.57
C VAL A 279 24.76 13.71 -0.17
N ALA A 280 24.56 14.39 -1.31
CA ALA A 280 25.64 15.06 -2.03
C ALA A 280 26.25 16.19 -1.19
N ALA A 281 25.44 16.94 -0.44
CA ALA A 281 25.93 17.93 0.52
C ALA A 281 26.74 17.28 1.64
N ILE A 282 26.26 16.15 2.20
CA ILE A 282 26.99 15.34 3.19
C ILE A 282 28.34 14.85 2.63
N ALA A 283 28.38 14.39 1.38
CA ALA A 283 29.55 13.80 0.75
C ALA A 283 30.74 14.77 0.62
N THR A 284 30.49 16.09 0.69
CA THR A 284 31.56 17.11 0.66
C THR A 284 32.54 17.03 1.82
N GLY A 285 32.16 16.38 2.93
CA GLY A 285 32.96 16.31 4.15
C GLY A 285 32.97 17.61 4.97
N ASN A 286 32.26 18.65 4.53
CA ASN A 286 32.15 19.91 5.25
C ASN A 286 31.05 19.81 6.33
N SER A 287 31.37 20.14 7.58
CA SER A 287 30.45 20.05 8.73
C SER A 287 29.17 20.87 8.56
N VAL A 288 29.23 22.05 7.96
CA VAL A 288 28.05 22.91 7.72
C VAL A 288 27.15 22.29 6.65
N LEU A 289 27.73 21.82 5.54
CA LEU A 289 26.97 21.12 4.51
C LEU A 289 26.41 19.78 5.01
N PHE A 290 27.10 19.13 5.94
CA PHE A 290 26.60 17.92 6.61
C PHE A 290 25.36 18.24 7.46
N MET A 291 25.39 19.31 8.25
CA MET A 291 24.25 19.76 9.07
C MET A 291 23.03 20.13 8.23
N ILE A 292 23.22 20.71 7.05
CA ILE A 292 22.13 21.08 6.13
C ILE A 292 21.64 19.84 5.35
N GLY A 293 22.56 18.99 4.91
CA GLY A 293 22.29 17.82 4.09
C GLY A 293 21.56 16.71 4.84
N ALA A 294 21.88 16.48 6.12
CA ALA A 294 21.26 15.42 6.93
C ALA A 294 19.73 15.53 7.06
N PRO A 295 19.14 16.70 7.42
CA PRO A 295 17.70 16.95 7.38
C PRO A 295 17.04 16.61 6.04
N LEU A 296 17.66 17.00 4.91
CA LEU A 296 17.13 16.76 3.56
C LEU A 296 17.19 15.27 3.20
N ALA A 297 18.32 14.63 3.49
CA ALA A 297 18.56 13.22 3.26
C ALA A 297 17.58 12.33 4.03
N PHE A 298 17.26 12.66 5.29
CA PHE A 298 16.30 11.91 6.09
C PHE A 298 14.84 12.26 5.79
N GLY A 299 14.53 13.56 5.78
CA GLY A 299 13.17 14.07 5.63
C GLY A 299 12.52 13.63 4.33
N ALA A 300 13.22 13.84 3.21
CA ALA A 300 12.76 13.42 1.89
C ALA A 300 13.30 12.03 1.53
N GLY A 301 14.60 11.82 1.64
CA GLY A 301 15.27 10.63 1.10
C GLY A 301 14.92 9.30 1.77
N TRP A 302 14.47 9.32 3.04
CA TRP A 302 14.08 8.11 3.78
C TRP A 302 12.58 8.09 4.17
N GLY A 303 11.79 9.02 3.66
CA GLY A 303 10.35 9.13 3.94
C GLY A 303 9.44 8.24 3.08
N TRP A 304 9.99 7.58 2.06
CA TRP A 304 9.22 6.85 1.04
C TRP A 304 8.61 5.48 1.40
N PRO A 305 9.10 4.68 2.38
CA PRO A 305 8.67 3.28 2.52
C PRO A 305 7.16 3.07 2.67
N GLY A 306 6.48 3.93 3.44
CA GLY A 306 5.02 3.85 3.64
C GLY A 306 4.24 4.09 2.34
N LEU A 307 4.64 5.11 1.57
CA LEU A 307 4.04 5.39 0.26
C LEU A 307 4.26 4.27 -0.74
N PHE A 308 5.42 3.63 -0.69
CA PHE A 308 5.74 2.54 -1.59
C PHE A 308 4.89 1.30 -1.32
N VAL A 309 4.73 0.93 -0.05
CA VAL A 309 3.84 -0.18 0.33
C VAL A 309 2.40 0.12 -0.11
N LEU A 310 1.91 1.34 0.12
CA LEU A 310 0.59 1.77 -0.35
C LEU A 310 0.45 1.64 -1.88
N ALA A 311 1.45 2.10 -2.63
CA ALA A 311 1.47 2.00 -4.09
C ALA A 311 1.43 0.54 -4.56
N VAL A 312 2.21 -0.35 -3.94
CA VAL A 312 2.24 -1.77 -4.32
C VAL A 312 0.91 -2.46 -4.05
N VAL A 313 0.26 -2.14 -2.91
CA VAL A 313 -1.07 -2.67 -2.56
C VAL A 313 -2.13 -2.20 -3.55
N GLN A 314 -2.17 -0.90 -3.87
CA GLN A 314 -3.14 -0.34 -4.82
C GLN A 314 -2.92 -0.85 -6.26
N LEU A 315 -1.67 -1.12 -6.65
CA LEU A 315 -1.34 -1.68 -7.98
C LEU A 315 -1.61 -3.19 -8.08
N ASN A 316 -1.85 -3.88 -6.96
CA ASN A 316 -2.10 -5.33 -6.95
C ASN A 316 -3.24 -5.71 -6.00
N PRO A 317 -4.49 -5.23 -6.23
CA PRO A 317 -5.58 -5.45 -5.29
C PRO A 317 -5.99 -6.93 -5.16
N SER A 318 -5.75 -7.76 -6.18
CA SER A 318 -6.03 -9.20 -6.12
C SER A 318 -5.04 -10.00 -5.26
N ALA A 319 -3.82 -9.50 -5.08
CA ALA A 319 -2.75 -10.22 -4.39
C ALA A 319 -1.80 -9.27 -3.63
N PRO A 320 -2.32 -8.39 -2.75
CA PRO A 320 -1.52 -7.34 -2.12
C PRO A 320 -0.42 -7.90 -1.22
N ALA A 321 -0.69 -9.00 -0.50
CA ALA A 321 0.29 -9.66 0.37
C ALA A 321 1.45 -10.29 -0.42
N ALA A 322 1.16 -10.94 -1.56
CA ALA A 322 2.19 -11.55 -2.39
C ALA A 322 3.05 -10.47 -3.09
N ALA A 323 2.42 -9.40 -3.57
CA ALA A 323 3.12 -8.28 -4.21
C ALA A 323 4.01 -7.53 -3.21
N THR A 324 3.48 -7.17 -2.05
CA THR A 324 4.26 -6.52 -0.98
C THR A 324 5.38 -7.42 -0.49
N GLY A 325 5.13 -8.72 -0.29
CA GLY A 325 6.16 -9.71 0.07
C GLY A 325 7.35 -9.72 -0.90
N LEU A 326 7.09 -9.82 -2.22
CA LEU A 326 8.16 -9.80 -3.23
C LEU A 326 8.95 -8.49 -3.21
N THR A 327 8.26 -7.34 -3.11
CA THR A 327 8.94 -6.04 -3.07
C THR A 327 9.71 -5.81 -1.77
N GLN A 328 9.23 -6.35 -0.66
CA GLN A 328 9.87 -6.25 0.66
C GLN A 328 11.16 -7.08 0.71
N THR A 329 11.25 -8.19 -0.02
CA THR A 329 12.51 -8.92 -0.20
C THR A 329 13.59 -8.02 -0.78
N GLY A 330 13.24 -7.22 -1.80
CA GLY A 330 14.16 -6.23 -2.38
C GLY A 330 14.64 -5.21 -1.34
N THR A 331 13.72 -4.62 -0.57
CA THR A 331 14.04 -3.72 0.54
C THR A 331 14.99 -4.37 1.56
N SER A 332 14.74 -5.62 1.95
CA SER A 332 15.59 -6.35 2.91
C SER A 332 17.00 -6.57 2.37
N VAL A 333 17.14 -6.97 1.10
CA VAL A 333 18.45 -7.11 0.44
C VAL A 333 19.18 -5.77 0.43
N GLY A 334 18.47 -4.67 0.14
CA GLY A 334 19.01 -3.32 0.21
C GLY A 334 19.51 -2.95 1.60
N CYS A 335 18.72 -3.22 2.65
CA CYS A 335 19.09 -2.95 4.03
C CYS A 335 20.34 -3.72 4.49
N VAL A 336 20.64 -4.88 3.89
CA VAL A 336 21.84 -5.67 4.13
C VAL A 336 23.02 -5.12 3.32
N LEU A 337 22.87 -5.03 2.00
CA LEU A 337 23.98 -4.71 1.10
C LEU A 337 24.42 -3.25 1.19
N GLY A 338 23.50 -2.32 1.42
CA GLY A 338 23.81 -0.89 1.48
C GLY A 338 24.85 -0.55 2.56
N PRO A 339 24.55 -0.81 3.85
CA PRO A 339 25.48 -0.51 4.94
C PRO A 339 26.77 -1.33 4.88
N LEU A 340 26.73 -2.56 4.37
CA LEU A 340 27.94 -3.36 4.11
C LEU A 340 28.85 -2.67 3.10
N LEU A 341 28.32 -2.30 1.94
CA LEU A 341 29.08 -1.59 0.92
C LEU A 341 29.55 -0.22 1.42
N PHE A 342 28.72 0.49 2.17
CA PHE A 342 29.09 1.76 2.79
C PHE A 342 30.29 1.60 3.72
N GLY A 343 30.22 0.65 4.67
CA GLY A 343 31.28 0.42 5.63
C GLY A 343 32.60 0.00 4.95
N LEU A 344 32.53 -0.87 3.94
CA LEU A 344 33.70 -1.27 3.15
C LEU A 344 34.33 -0.08 2.42
N LEU A 345 33.52 0.79 1.80
CA LEU A 345 34.01 2.00 1.12
C LEU A 345 34.59 3.03 2.10
N ALA A 346 33.96 3.18 3.27
CA ALA A 346 34.41 4.10 4.31
C ALA A 346 35.79 3.70 4.87
N ASP A 347 36.01 2.41 5.12
CA ASP A 347 37.28 1.89 5.63
C ASP A 347 38.40 1.86 4.59
N ASN A 348 38.10 1.43 3.36
CA ASN A 348 39.14 1.18 2.34
C ASN A 348 39.41 2.39 1.44
N VAL A 349 38.51 3.38 1.40
CA VAL A 349 38.61 4.53 0.49
C VAL A 349 38.40 5.85 1.23
N SER A 350 37.16 6.17 1.62
CA SER A 350 36.81 7.33 2.44
C SER A 350 35.29 7.40 2.67
N TYR A 351 34.89 8.13 3.73
CA TYR A 351 33.49 8.50 3.95
C TYR A 351 32.89 9.28 2.77
N THR A 352 33.64 10.17 2.13
CA THR A 352 33.17 10.93 0.95
C THR A 352 32.73 10.01 -0.19
N VAL A 353 33.51 8.97 -0.48
CA VAL A 353 33.16 7.97 -1.51
C VAL A 353 31.96 7.13 -1.09
N ALA A 354 31.88 6.72 0.18
CA ALA A 354 30.74 5.97 0.71
C ALA A 354 29.42 6.78 0.63
N TRP A 355 29.45 8.07 0.98
CA TRP A 355 28.32 8.98 0.82
C TRP A 355 27.97 9.22 -0.64
N SER A 356 28.96 9.39 -1.52
CA SER A 356 28.73 9.56 -2.95
C SER A 356 28.05 8.33 -3.57
N ALA A 357 28.49 7.12 -3.19
CA ALA A 357 27.86 5.87 -3.60
C ALA A 357 26.41 5.77 -3.09
N THR A 358 26.15 6.24 -1.86
CA THR A 358 24.80 6.32 -1.28
C THR A 358 23.88 7.23 -2.10
N GLY A 359 24.36 8.43 -2.45
CA GLY A 359 23.63 9.35 -3.32
C GLY A 359 23.35 8.76 -4.69
N ALA A 360 24.33 8.09 -5.29
CA ALA A 360 24.18 7.40 -6.57
C ALA A 360 23.11 6.28 -6.50
N MET A 361 23.09 5.48 -5.43
CA MET A 361 22.06 4.46 -5.21
C MET A 361 20.65 5.08 -5.11
N MET A 362 20.50 6.24 -4.47
CA MET A 362 19.22 6.94 -4.38
C MET A 362 18.75 7.49 -5.73
N VAL A 363 19.66 8.03 -6.54
CA VAL A 363 19.36 8.46 -7.92
C VAL A 363 18.95 7.27 -8.79
N LEU A 364 19.73 6.18 -8.74
CA LEU A 364 19.41 4.95 -9.47
C LEU A 364 18.04 4.38 -9.05
N ALA A 365 17.73 4.38 -7.75
CA ALA A 365 16.42 3.98 -7.26
C ALA A 365 15.29 4.84 -7.85
N ALA A 366 15.46 6.17 -7.87
CA ALA A 366 14.49 7.08 -8.46
C ALA A 366 14.27 6.79 -9.96
N LEU A 367 15.35 6.60 -10.73
CA LEU A 367 15.28 6.26 -12.15
C LEU A 367 14.58 4.93 -12.39
N VAL A 368 14.89 3.90 -11.58
CA VAL A 368 14.23 2.59 -11.64
C VAL A 368 12.74 2.72 -11.35
N LEU A 369 12.32 3.48 -10.34
CA LEU A 369 10.91 3.67 -10.00
C LEU A 369 10.15 4.48 -11.06
N ILE A 370 10.78 5.49 -11.68
CA ILE A 370 10.22 6.20 -12.83
C ILE A 370 10.03 5.24 -14.02
N SER A 371 11.02 4.39 -14.29
CA SER A 371 10.92 3.38 -15.36
C SER A 371 9.82 2.36 -15.08
N ALA A 372 9.66 1.94 -13.81
CA ALA A 372 8.59 1.04 -13.37
C ALA A 372 7.22 1.69 -13.62
N ARG A 373 7.06 2.98 -13.31
CA ARG A 373 5.82 3.72 -13.57
C ARG A 373 5.47 3.76 -15.05
N ARG A 374 6.46 3.96 -15.94
CA ARG A 374 6.24 3.91 -17.40
C ARG A 374 5.74 2.54 -17.84
N ARG A 375 6.31 1.45 -17.31
CA ARG A 375 5.87 0.07 -17.60
C ARG A 375 4.46 -0.21 -17.08
N VAL A 376 4.13 0.28 -15.89
CA VAL A 376 2.79 0.16 -15.30
C VAL A 376 1.76 0.91 -16.16
N ARG A 377 2.04 2.16 -16.58
CA ARG A 377 1.15 2.91 -17.47
C ARG A 377 0.93 2.22 -18.81
N ALA A 378 1.99 1.65 -19.40
CA ALA A 378 1.89 0.91 -20.66
C ALA A 378 1.06 -0.37 -20.53
N HIS A 379 1.02 -0.99 -19.35
CA HIS A 379 0.16 -2.14 -19.06
C HIS A 379 -1.30 -1.70 -18.83
N GLU A 380 -1.52 -0.63 -18.07
CA GLU A 380 -2.85 -0.01 -17.88
C GLU A 380 -3.49 0.39 -19.22
N SER A 381 -2.71 0.93 -20.16
CA SER A 381 -3.18 1.30 -21.50
C SER A 381 -3.46 0.12 -22.43
N ARG A 382 -2.89 -1.07 -22.16
CA ARG A 382 -3.18 -2.29 -22.93
C ARG A 382 -4.47 -2.97 -22.47
N ILE A 383 -4.85 -2.77 -21.21
CA ILE A 383 -6.08 -3.34 -20.61
C ILE A 383 -7.30 -2.44 -20.85
N ARG A 384 -7.10 -1.12 -21.07
CA ARG A 384 -8.17 -0.22 -21.52
C ARG A 384 -8.22 -0.20 -23.05
N PRO A 385 -9.26 -0.75 -23.71
CA PRO A 385 -9.56 -0.35 -25.08
C PRO A 385 -9.81 1.16 -25.05
N SER A 386 -9.13 1.89 -25.92
CA SER A 386 -9.41 3.28 -26.19
C SER A 386 -10.86 3.40 -26.62
N ALA A 387 -11.74 3.86 -25.72
CA ALA A 387 -13.00 4.48 -26.08
C ALA A 387 -12.70 5.80 -26.80
N LYS A 388 -12.25 5.68 -28.05
CA LYS A 388 -12.32 6.76 -29.03
C LYS A 388 -13.41 6.35 -29.99
N THR A 389 -14.60 6.91 -29.72
CA THR A 389 -15.55 7.44 -30.71
C THR A 389 -15.28 6.97 -32.13
N ASP A 390 -16.01 5.94 -32.55
CA ASP A 390 -16.45 5.79 -33.93
C ASP A 390 -17.98 6.00 -33.93
N VAL A 391 -18.38 7.26 -33.69
CA VAL A 391 -19.77 7.70 -33.83
C VAL A 391 -19.96 8.05 -35.31
N SER A 392 -20.03 7.02 -36.14
CA SER A 392 -20.58 7.14 -37.49
C SER A 392 -21.24 5.83 -37.89
N HIS A 393 -22.28 5.43 -37.17
CA HIS A 393 -23.28 4.52 -37.73
C HIS A 393 -24.65 5.19 -37.73
N ASN A 394 -25.01 5.58 -38.95
CA ASN A 394 -26.26 6.13 -39.42
C ASN A 394 -27.42 5.15 -39.12
N PRO A 395 -28.52 5.55 -38.45
CA PRO A 395 -29.62 4.65 -38.13
C PRO A 395 -30.57 4.56 -39.32
N SER A 396 -30.24 3.76 -40.32
CA SER A 396 -31.21 3.35 -41.34
C SER A 396 -30.80 2.06 -42.05
N SER A 397 -31.11 0.90 -41.46
CA SER A 397 -31.40 -0.30 -42.25
C SER A 397 -32.06 -1.38 -41.38
N ASN A 398 -33.28 -1.75 -41.75
CA ASN A 398 -33.91 -3.02 -41.40
C ASN A 398 -32.92 -4.17 -41.56
N CYS A 399 -32.52 -4.80 -40.46
CA CYS A 399 -31.88 -6.11 -40.50
C CYS A 399 -32.52 -7.02 -39.46
N SER A 400 -33.37 -7.91 -39.94
CA SER A 400 -33.72 -9.15 -39.25
C SER A 400 -32.44 -9.97 -39.02
N PRO A 401 -32.26 -10.62 -37.87
CA PRO A 401 -31.04 -11.36 -37.58
C PRO A 401 -30.90 -12.58 -38.51
N VAL A 402 -29.80 -12.62 -39.25
CA VAL A 402 -29.36 -13.78 -40.03
C VAL A 402 -28.87 -14.87 -39.05
N LYS A 403 -29.47 -16.05 -39.09
CA LYS A 403 -29.06 -17.21 -38.28
C LYS A 403 -27.63 -17.63 -38.63
N GLY A 404 -26.72 -17.64 -37.65
CA GLY A 404 -25.46 -18.40 -37.73
C GLY A 404 -24.13 -17.67 -37.46
N GLN A 405 -24.11 -16.38 -37.11
CA GLN A 405 -22.89 -15.72 -36.64
C GLN A 405 -22.78 -15.76 -35.10
N PRO A 406 -21.56 -15.93 -34.54
CA PRO A 406 -21.35 -15.80 -33.10
C PRO A 406 -21.67 -14.36 -32.68
N VAL A 407 -22.79 -14.19 -31.98
CA VAL A 407 -23.25 -12.90 -31.47
C VAL A 407 -22.30 -12.48 -30.36
N SER A 408 -21.69 -11.29 -30.48
CA SER A 408 -20.85 -10.76 -29.41
C SER A 408 -21.65 -10.60 -28.12
N ARG A 409 -21.04 -10.77 -26.95
CA ARG A 409 -21.74 -10.61 -25.65
C ARG A 409 -22.38 -9.23 -25.49
N ARG A 410 -21.74 -8.21 -26.04
CA ARG A 410 -22.32 -6.87 -26.14
C ARG A 410 -23.63 -6.88 -26.94
N SER A 411 -23.62 -7.44 -28.14
CA SER A 411 -24.80 -7.52 -28.99
C SER A 411 -25.90 -8.38 -28.37
N LEU A 412 -25.55 -9.42 -27.60
CA LEU A 412 -26.52 -10.22 -26.84
C LEU A 412 -27.28 -9.35 -25.83
N VAL A 413 -26.55 -8.57 -25.02
CA VAL A 413 -27.13 -7.68 -23.99
C VAL A 413 -27.92 -6.54 -24.63
N GLU A 414 -27.40 -5.90 -25.68
CA GLU A 414 -28.10 -4.82 -26.40
C GLU A 414 -29.42 -5.33 -27.03
N ASN A 415 -29.41 -6.54 -27.61
CA ASN A 415 -30.62 -7.14 -28.18
C ASN A 415 -31.65 -7.54 -27.12
N TYR A 416 -31.18 -8.03 -25.97
CA TYR A 416 -32.02 -8.30 -24.80
C TYR A 416 -32.70 -7.00 -24.31
N PHE A 417 -31.97 -5.90 -24.15
CA PHE A 417 -32.53 -4.59 -23.79
C PHE A 417 -33.55 -4.11 -24.82
N ALA A 418 -33.25 -4.27 -26.11
CA ALA A 418 -34.18 -3.92 -27.17
C ALA A 418 -35.46 -4.76 -27.13
N ALA A 419 -35.38 -6.04 -26.74
CA ALA A 419 -36.56 -6.89 -26.54
C ALA A 419 -37.40 -6.45 -25.34
N CYS A 420 -36.76 -6.08 -24.22
CA CYS A 420 -37.45 -5.48 -23.07
C CYS A 420 -38.22 -4.22 -23.50
N SER A 421 -37.58 -3.31 -24.24
CA SER A 421 -38.20 -2.07 -24.73
C SER A 421 -39.38 -2.29 -25.67
N ARG A 422 -39.38 -3.40 -26.43
CA ARG A 422 -40.53 -3.81 -27.27
C ARG A 422 -41.65 -4.47 -26.47
N GLY A 423 -41.37 -4.99 -25.28
CA GLY A 423 -42.32 -5.77 -24.48
C GLY A 423 -42.57 -7.18 -25.03
N ASP A 424 -41.59 -7.76 -25.73
CA ASP A 424 -41.71 -9.11 -26.28
C ASP A 424 -41.18 -10.14 -25.28
N GLU A 425 -42.08 -10.70 -24.47
CA GLU A 425 -41.76 -11.69 -23.43
C GLU A 425 -40.98 -12.89 -23.99
N SER A 426 -41.38 -13.39 -25.15
CA SER A 426 -40.80 -14.58 -25.78
C SER A 426 -39.40 -14.31 -26.30
N ALA A 427 -39.17 -13.13 -26.88
CA ALA A 427 -37.85 -12.70 -27.31
C ALA A 427 -36.94 -12.45 -26.11
N VAL A 428 -37.42 -11.81 -25.03
CA VAL A 428 -36.64 -11.62 -23.81
C VAL A 428 -36.19 -12.97 -23.25
N ALA A 429 -37.11 -13.93 -23.09
CA ALA A 429 -36.80 -15.26 -22.58
C ALA A 429 -35.74 -15.98 -23.44
N SER A 430 -35.71 -15.78 -24.76
CA SER A 430 -34.76 -16.43 -25.66
C SER A 430 -33.29 -16.06 -25.45
N TYR A 431 -33.00 -14.99 -24.69
CA TYR A 431 -31.63 -14.56 -24.37
C TYR A 431 -31.07 -15.16 -23.07
N PHE A 432 -31.88 -15.91 -22.31
CA PHE A 432 -31.52 -16.46 -21.00
C PHE A 432 -31.39 -17.99 -21.02
N SER A 433 -30.55 -18.55 -20.16
CA SER A 433 -30.56 -19.98 -19.87
C SER A 433 -31.85 -20.39 -19.15
N GLU A 434 -32.25 -21.65 -19.23
CA GLU A 434 -33.49 -22.14 -18.59
C GLU A 434 -33.51 -21.90 -17.07
N ASP A 435 -32.35 -21.98 -16.43
CA ASP A 435 -32.13 -21.82 -15.00
C ASP A 435 -31.70 -20.40 -14.59
N ALA A 436 -31.76 -19.43 -15.52
CA ALA A 436 -31.22 -18.11 -15.29
C ALA A 436 -31.86 -17.37 -14.11
N VAL A 437 -31.07 -16.49 -13.48
CA VAL A 437 -31.50 -15.76 -12.27
C VAL A 437 -31.17 -14.28 -12.37
N ILE A 438 -32.14 -13.44 -12.01
CA ILE A 438 -31.94 -12.00 -11.83
C ILE A 438 -32.03 -11.66 -10.34
N TYR A 439 -30.96 -11.07 -9.81
CA TYR A 439 -30.91 -10.46 -8.49
C TYR A 439 -31.03 -8.94 -8.63
N ASP A 440 -31.90 -8.33 -7.83
CA ASP A 440 -32.16 -6.90 -7.86
C ASP A 440 -32.09 -6.29 -6.46
N THR A 441 -31.69 -5.03 -6.37
CA THR A 441 -31.62 -4.27 -5.11
C THR A 441 -32.99 -3.94 -4.51
N ASN A 442 -34.07 -4.00 -5.29
CA ASN A 442 -35.41 -3.54 -4.93
C ASN A 442 -36.45 -4.67 -4.83
N HIS A 443 -36.20 -5.88 -5.36
CA HIS A 443 -37.14 -7.01 -5.29
C HIS A 443 -36.47 -8.37 -5.10
N LYS A 444 -37.29 -9.40 -4.81
CA LYS A 444 -36.82 -10.79 -4.66
C LYS A 444 -36.32 -11.36 -6.00
N PRO A 445 -35.41 -12.35 -5.99
CA PRO A 445 -34.85 -12.89 -7.22
C PRO A 445 -35.92 -13.48 -8.16
N VAL A 446 -35.79 -13.19 -9.46
CA VAL A 446 -36.62 -13.77 -10.53
C VAL A 446 -35.84 -14.90 -11.16
N ARG A 447 -36.46 -16.09 -11.25
CA ARG A 447 -35.79 -17.33 -11.69
C ARG A 447 -36.52 -17.94 -12.87
N GLY A 448 -35.76 -18.31 -13.89
CA GLY A 448 -36.21 -18.94 -15.12
C GLY A 448 -36.46 -17.96 -16.26
N ALA A 449 -36.03 -18.33 -17.47
CA ALA A 449 -36.11 -17.49 -18.67
C ALA A 449 -37.53 -16.96 -18.95
N THR A 450 -38.55 -17.81 -18.81
CA THR A 450 -39.96 -17.43 -19.03
C THR A 450 -40.45 -16.41 -18.00
N GLN A 451 -40.11 -16.62 -16.72
CA GLN A 451 -40.49 -15.71 -15.63
C GLN A 451 -39.78 -14.36 -15.77
N ILE A 452 -38.54 -14.36 -16.26
CA ILE A 452 -37.79 -13.15 -16.56
C ILE A 452 -38.47 -12.36 -17.70
N GLY A 453 -38.88 -13.04 -18.77
CA GLY A 453 -39.63 -12.42 -19.87
C GLY A 453 -40.91 -11.73 -19.38
N GLN A 454 -41.74 -12.45 -18.62
CA GLN A 454 -42.96 -11.92 -18.02
C GLN A 454 -42.68 -10.75 -17.06
N PHE A 455 -41.62 -10.83 -16.27
CA PHE A 455 -41.23 -9.78 -15.35
C PHE A 455 -41.00 -8.44 -16.07
N TYR A 456 -40.20 -8.43 -17.16
CA TYR A 456 -39.94 -7.19 -17.89
C TYR A 456 -41.15 -6.66 -18.65
N ALA A 457 -42.04 -7.52 -19.15
CA ALA A 457 -43.29 -7.07 -19.75
C ALA A 457 -44.20 -6.36 -18.74
N ASN A 458 -44.33 -6.92 -17.53
CA ASN A 458 -45.09 -6.29 -16.44
C ASN A 458 -44.48 -4.93 -16.04
N VAL A 459 -43.15 -4.84 -15.94
CA VAL A 459 -42.46 -3.57 -15.61
C VAL A 459 -42.72 -2.54 -16.72
N ARG A 460 -42.66 -2.96 -17.99
CA ARG A 460 -42.93 -2.06 -19.12
C ARG A 460 -44.34 -1.51 -19.08
N GLU A 461 -45.33 -2.37 -18.84
CA GLU A 461 -46.74 -1.97 -18.75
C GLU A 461 -46.98 -1.03 -17.57
N GLN A 462 -46.43 -1.36 -16.39
CA GLN A 462 -46.55 -0.57 -15.18
C GLN A 462 -46.04 0.87 -15.34
N TRP A 463 -44.99 1.07 -16.15
CA TRP A 463 -44.33 2.37 -16.35
C TRP A 463 -44.60 2.99 -17.71
N GLY A 464 -45.79 2.73 -18.28
CA GLY A 464 -46.28 3.45 -19.45
C GLY A 464 -45.46 3.20 -20.72
N GLY A 465 -45.01 1.96 -20.93
CA GLY A 465 -44.21 1.58 -22.09
C GLY A 465 -42.73 1.88 -21.93
N ALA A 466 -42.16 1.57 -20.76
CA ALA A 466 -40.76 1.84 -20.47
C ALA A 466 -39.80 1.35 -21.56
N VAL A 467 -38.78 2.16 -21.82
CA VAL A 467 -37.73 1.90 -22.81
C VAL A 467 -36.39 1.86 -22.08
N TRP A 468 -35.64 0.80 -22.30
CA TRP A 468 -34.31 0.59 -21.76
C TRP A 468 -33.23 0.77 -22.82
N GLU A 469 -32.10 1.35 -22.40
CA GLU A 469 -30.91 1.56 -23.24
C GLU A 469 -29.63 1.18 -22.47
N VAL A 470 -28.68 0.60 -23.19
CA VAL A 470 -27.33 0.30 -22.69
C VAL A 470 -26.44 1.51 -22.98
N ASN A 471 -26.06 2.27 -21.95
CA ASN A 471 -25.25 3.48 -22.10
C ASN A 471 -23.77 3.13 -22.26
N THR A 472 -23.28 2.13 -21.53
CA THR A 472 -21.87 1.70 -21.56
C THR A 472 -21.79 0.20 -21.33
N TYR A 473 -20.90 -0.47 -22.05
CA TYR A 473 -20.65 -1.91 -21.92
C TYR A 473 -19.15 -2.18 -21.69
N VAL A 474 -18.84 -3.01 -20.69
CA VAL A 474 -17.49 -3.52 -20.43
C VAL A 474 -17.60 -5.01 -20.10
N GLY A 475 -16.99 -5.88 -20.90
CA GLY A 475 -17.06 -7.31 -20.63
C GLY A 475 -16.20 -8.13 -21.58
N ASP A 476 -16.09 -9.41 -21.28
CA ASP A 476 -15.51 -10.45 -22.13
C ASP A 476 -16.56 -11.52 -22.48
N ASN A 477 -16.13 -12.73 -22.81
CA ASN A 477 -17.04 -13.81 -23.22
C ASN A 477 -17.74 -14.51 -22.05
N GLU A 478 -17.21 -14.39 -20.83
CA GLU A 478 -17.71 -15.05 -19.62
C GLU A 478 -18.54 -14.09 -18.76
N VAL A 479 -18.09 -12.82 -18.64
CA VAL A 479 -18.71 -11.84 -17.74
C VAL A 479 -18.79 -10.46 -18.38
N ALA A 480 -19.80 -9.67 -17.98
CA ALA A 480 -19.91 -8.27 -18.39
C ALA A 480 -20.50 -7.38 -17.30
N ALA A 481 -20.26 -6.07 -17.43
CA ALA A 481 -20.92 -5.04 -16.66
C ALA A 481 -21.38 -3.93 -17.59
N ILE A 482 -22.55 -3.37 -17.31
CA ILE A 482 -23.12 -2.26 -18.08
C ILE A 482 -23.52 -1.10 -17.18
N GLU A 483 -23.56 0.09 -17.75
CA GLU A 483 -24.42 1.18 -17.28
C GLU A 483 -25.63 1.26 -18.21
N TRP A 484 -26.82 1.40 -17.65
CA TRP A 484 -28.06 1.44 -18.41
C TRP A 484 -28.98 2.56 -17.95
N SER A 485 -29.96 2.85 -18.79
CA SER A 485 -31.03 3.77 -18.50
C SER A 485 -32.39 3.21 -18.86
N MET A 486 -33.39 3.59 -18.08
CA MET A 486 -34.78 3.29 -18.35
C MET A 486 -35.56 4.60 -18.33
N HIS A 487 -36.29 4.84 -19.41
CA HIS A 487 -37.20 5.97 -19.55
C HIS A 487 -38.63 5.45 -19.52
N GLY A 488 -39.46 6.02 -18.65
CA GLY A 488 -40.85 5.59 -18.48
C GLY A 488 -41.78 6.77 -18.20
N HIS A 489 -43.06 6.48 -18.04
CA HIS A 489 -44.09 7.45 -17.68
C HIS A 489 -44.80 7.00 -16.41
N LYS A 490 -45.05 7.95 -15.50
CA LYS A 490 -45.85 7.76 -14.30
C LYS A 490 -46.85 8.89 -14.19
N ASP A 491 -48.14 8.57 -14.11
CA ASP A 491 -49.23 9.57 -14.03
C ASP A 491 -49.17 10.62 -15.17
N GLY A 492 -48.70 10.21 -16.35
CA GLY A 492 -48.52 11.07 -17.52
C GLY A 492 -47.23 11.89 -17.55
N GLN A 493 -46.39 11.86 -16.49
CA GLN A 493 -45.11 12.56 -16.42
C GLN A 493 -43.94 11.63 -16.79
N PRO A 494 -42.99 12.07 -17.65
CA PRO A 494 -41.81 11.27 -17.97
C PRO A 494 -40.83 11.23 -16.79
N PHE A 495 -40.16 10.10 -16.61
CA PHE A 495 -39.07 9.95 -15.65
C PHE A 495 -37.96 9.06 -16.22
N SER A 496 -36.76 9.19 -15.63
CA SER A 496 -35.58 8.42 -16.02
C SER A 496 -34.91 7.79 -14.81
N VAL A 497 -34.62 6.50 -14.92
CA VAL A 497 -33.84 5.73 -13.94
C VAL A 497 -32.53 5.34 -14.58
N ARG A 498 -31.43 5.48 -13.82
CA ARG A 498 -30.11 5.01 -14.21
C ARG A 498 -29.64 3.92 -13.26
N GLY A 499 -28.95 2.92 -13.79
CA GLY A 499 -28.45 1.79 -13.03
C GLY A 499 -27.21 1.16 -13.65
N SER A 500 -26.67 0.17 -12.93
CA SER A 500 -25.60 -0.68 -13.42
C SER A 500 -25.93 -2.14 -13.15
N GLU A 501 -25.48 -3.02 -14.04
CA GLU A 501 -25.72 -4.47 -13.90
C GLU A 501 -24.46 -5.25 -14.23
N TYR A 502 -24.33 -6.39 -13.56
CA TYR A 502 -23.33 -7.40 -13.83
C TYR A 502 -23.97 -8.65 -14.43
N TYR A 503 -23.29 -9.26 -15.40
CA TYR A 503 -23.72 -10.44 -16.15
C TYR A 503 -22.71 -11.58 -16.00
N GLU A 504 -23.23 -12.80 -15.90
CA GLU A 504 -22.50 -14.04 -16.11
C GLU A 504 -23.17 -14.82 -17.25
N PHE A 505 -22.39 -15.26 -18.24
CA PHE A 505 -22.89 -15.95 -19.42
C PHE A 505 -22.64 -17.45 -19.34
N THR A 506 -23.67 -18.25 -19.63
CA THR A 506 -23.62 -19.73 -19.63
C THR A 506 -24.05 -20.22 -21.01
N ASP A 507 -23.24 -21.09 -21.63
CA ASP A 507 -23.55 -21.74 -22.92
C ASP A 507 -24.00 -20.80 -24.06
N GLY A 508 -23.51 -19.56 -24.07
CA GLY A 508 -23.90 -18.62 -25.11
C GLY A 508 -25.05 -17.68 -24.72
N LEU A 509 -25.70 -17.89 -23.58
CA LEU A 509 -26.85 -17.14 -23.10
C LEU A 509 -26.54 -16.43 -21.77
N ILE A 510 -27.47 -15.61 -21.29
CA ILE A 510 -27.38 -14.96 -19.97
C ILE A 510 -27.80 -15.96 -18.90
N GLY A 511 -26.88 -16.31 -17.99
CA GLY A 511 -27.15 -17.21 -16.86
C GLY A 511 -27.48 -16.46 -15.58
N GLU A 512 -26.82 -15.33 -15.32
CA GLU A 512 -27.06 -14.55 -14.12
C GLU A 512 -26.98 -13.05 -14.40
N ILE A 513 -27.90 -12.27 -13.81
CA ILE A 513 -27.84 -10.82 -13.73
C ILE A 513 -27.86 -10.37 -12.27
N ARG A 514 -26.98 -9.43 -11.92
CA ARG A 514 -27.03 -8.70 -10.64
C ARG A 514 -27.20 -7.21 -10.91
N GLN A 515 -28.35 -6.67 -10.52
CA GLN A 515 -28.74 -5.28 -10.80
C GLN A 515 -28.50 -4.39 -9.57
N TYR A 516 -27.87 -3.24 -9.81
CA TYR A 516 -27.53 -2.24 -8.80
C TYR A 516 -28.10 -0.89 -9.19
N TRP A 517 -29.24 -0.56 -8.59
CA TRP A 517 -29.90 0.74 -8.75
C TRP A 517 -30.87 0.98 -7.61
N THR A 518 -31.14 2.24 -7.29
CA THR A 518 -32.09 2.59 -6.23
C THR A 518 -33.38 3.04 -6.84
N PHE A 519 -34.51 2.45 -6.45
CA PHE A 519 -35.82 2.96 -6.83
C PHE A 519 -36.45 3.76 -5.69
N ASN A 520 -37.02 4.92 -6.00
CA ASN A 520 -37.88 5.65 -5.08
C ASN A 520 -39.24 5.90 -5.75
N ARG A 521 -40.30 5.36 -5.15
CA ARG A 521 -41.66 5.47 -5.70
C ARG A 521 -42.18 6.90 -5.71
N GLU A 522 -41.75 7.75 -4.78
CA GLU A 522 -42.15 9.16 -4.70
C GLU A 522 -41.38 10.03 -5.69
N ASN A 523 -40.09 9.76 -5.88
CA ASN A 523 -39.25 10.43 -6.86
C ASN A 523 -38.50 9.41 -7.73
N PRO A 524 -39.08 8.99 -8.86
CA PRO A 524 -38.51 7.93 -9.69
C PRO A 524 -37.29 8.38 -10.51
N ASN A 525 -36.95 9.69 -10.52
CA ASN A 525 -35.72 10.18 -11.14
C ASN A 525 -34.52 9.88 -10.25
N VAL A 526 -33.78 8.83 -10.60
CA VAL A 526 -32.69 8.27 -9.78
C VAL A 526 -31.43 8.04 -10.60
N GLY A 527 -30.30 8.44 -10.03
CA GLY A 527 -28.97 8.34 -10.63
C GLY A 527 -27.86 8.69 -9.63
N LEU A 528 -26.63 8.78 -10.10
CA LEU A 528 -25.48 9.15 -9.26
C LEU A 528 -25.59 10.59 -8.76
N ARG A 529 -25.38 10.79 -7.46
CA ARG A 529 -25.40 12.12 -6.83
C ARG A 529 -24.23 12.96 -7.33
N GLY A 530 -24.52 14.12 -7.91
CA GLY A 530 -23.51 15.09 -8.39
C GLY A 530 -22.86 14.72 -9.72
N PHE A 531 -23.34 13.68 -10.41
CA PHE A 531 -22.87 13.33 -11.76
C PHE A 531 -23.63 14.16 -12.82
N PRO A 532 -22.95 14.82 -13.77
CA PRO A 532 -23.58 15.78 -14.69
C PRO A 532 -24.26 15.08 -15.88
N TYR A 533 -25.36 14.37 -15.63
CA TYR A 533 -26.10 13.64 -16.66
C TYR A 533 -26.59 14.53 -17.82
N GLU A 534 -27.02 15.76 -17.53
CA GLU A 534 -27.53 16.72 -18.52
C GLU A 534 -26.50 17.11 -19.60
N SER A 535 -25.21 16.94 -19.33
CA SER A 535 -24.14 17.24 -20.29
C SER A 535 -23.87 16.13 -21.30
N GLN A 536 -24.47 14.94 -21.11
CA GLN A 536 -24.18 13.74 -21.91
C GLN A 536 -25.45 13.06 -22.48
N ASP A 537 -26.64 13.55 -22.12
CA ASP A 537 -27.91 12.90 -22.45
C ASP A 537 -28.70 13.72 -23.51
N PRO A 538 -28.89 13.20 -24.74
CA PRO A 538 -29.70 13.87 -25.77
C PRO A 538 -31.19 14.03 -25.38
N PHE A 539 -31.66 13.39 -24.31
CA PHE A 539 -33.03 13.50 -23.81
C PHE A 539 -33.20 14.46 -22.62
N ALA A 540 -32.11 15.08 -22.12
CA ALA A 540 -32.18 16.02 -20.99
C ALA A 540 -33.03 17.28 -21.26
N ALA A 541 -33.26 17.62 -22.54
CA ALA A 541 -34.06 18.78 -22.95
C ALA A 541 -35.55 18.67 -22.59
N PHE A 542 -36.06 17.51 -22.16
CA PHE A 542 -37.47 17.34 -21.81
C PHE A 542 -37.81 17.61 -20.33
N ALA A 543 -36.81 17.82 -19.47
CA ALA A 543 -37.01 17.98 -18.02
C ALA A 543 -36.78 19.41 -17.48
N SER A 544 -36.33 20.36 -18.31
CA SER A 544 -35.88 21.68 -17.85
C SER A 544 -36.94 22.78 -17.77
N ASP A 545 -38.24 22.48 -17.93
CA ASP A 545 -39.30 23.47 -17.72
C ASP A 545 -40.11 23.13 -16.47
N LYS A 546 -39.52 23.42 -15.30
CA LYS A 546 -40.15 23.99 -14.09
C LYS A 546 -39.36 23.62 -12.84
N GLU A 547 -38.55 24.56 -12.37
CA GLU A 547 -38.55 24.97 -10.96
C GLU A 547 -37.70 26.24 -10.80
N THR A 548 -38.31 27.38 -11.16
CA THR A 548 -38.06 28.66 -10.51
C THR A 548 -39.27 28.95 -9.63
N ASN A 549 -39.21 28.52 -8.36
CA ASN A 549 -39.60 29.31 -7.18
C ASN A 549 -39.31 28.54 -5.89
#